data_AF-A0A0M8PNP1-F1
#
_entry.id   AF-A0A0M8PNP1-F1
#
_cell.length_a   1.000
_cell.length_b   1.000
_cell.length_c   1.000
_cell.angle_alpha   90.00
_cell.angle_beta   90.00
_cell.angle_gamma   90.00
#
_symmetry.space_group_name_H-M   'P 1'
#
loop_
_entity.id
_entity.type
_entity.pdbx_description
1 polymer ?
#
loop_
_entity_poly.entity_id
_entity_poly.type
_entity_poly.pdbx_seq_one_letter_code
_entity_poly.pdbx_strand_id
1 'polypeptide(L)' 'MLADYVERCPHCRVSLQGDEIPKEQQKSYNATHFTRKIGITKLEADRILYWECPDCHNNWSLK' A
#
# COMPACT_ATOMS: atom_id res chain seq x y z
N MET A 1 3.30 21.54 1.72
CA MET A 1 3.79 20.20 2.08
C MET A 1 2.62 19.25 1.90
N LEU A 2 2.73 18.24 1.04
CA LEU A 2 1.73 17.17 0.97
C LEU A 2 1.81 16.45 2.32
N ALA A 3 0.75 16.52 3.11
CA ALA A 3 0.68 15.78 4.37
C ALA A 3 0.55 14.30 3.99
N ASP A 4 1.65 13.57 4.05
CA ASP A 4 1.62 12.13 3.79
C ASP A 4 0.78 11.45 4.87
N TYR A 5 -0.36 10.92 4.46
CA TYR A 5 -1.15 10.04 5.32
C TYR A 5 -0.38 8.72 5.45
N VAL A 6 0.19 8.49 6.63
CA VAL A 6 0.85 7.21 6.95
C VAL A 6 -0.22 6.12 7.03
N GLU A 7 -0.33 5.34 5.96
CA GLU A 7 -1.23 4.20 5.91
C GLU A 7 -0.78 3.13 6.91
N ARG A 8 -1.74 2.62 7.71
CA ARG A 8 -1.49 1.58 8.71
C ARG A 8 -2.37 0.37 8.44
N CYS A 9 -1.87 -0.81 8.80
CA CYS A 9 -2.67 -2.02 8.73
C CYS A 9 -3.91 -1.90 9.64
N PRO A 10 -5.12 -2.20 9.15
CA PRO A 10 -6.33 -2.12 9.97
C PRO A 10 -6.37 -3.17 11.09
N HIS A 11 -5.57 -4.24 11.00
CA HIS A 11 -5.56 -5.35 11.96
C HIS A 11 -4.46 -5.20 13.01
N CYS A 12 -3.20 -5.03 12.60
CA CYS A 12 -2.06 -4.95 13.53
C CYS A 12 -1.50 -3.53 13.71
N ARG A 13 -2.03 -2.52 13.00
CA ARG A 13 -1.64 -1.09 13.08
C ARG A 13 -0.19 -0.77 12.72
N VAL A 14 0.58 -1.74 12.22
CA VAL A 14 1.92 -1.51 11.67
C VAL A 14 1.85 -0.50 10.52
N SER A 15 2.90 0.29 10.35
CA SER A 15 3.03 1.16 9.18
C SER A 15 3.14 0.32 7.92
N LEU A 16 2.31 0.65 6.92
CA LEU A 16 2.37 0.07 5.58
C LEU A 16 3.15 0.96 4.61
N GLN A 17 3.83 1.99 5.12
CA GLN A 17 4.75 2.81 4.35
C GLN A 17 6.02 2.01 4.04
N GLY A 18 6.39 1.94 2.77
CA GLY A 18 7.59 1.29 2.27
C GLY A 18 8.75 2.27 2.13
N ASP A 19 9.69 1.94 1.25
CA ASP A 19 10.87 2.77 0.98
C ASP A 19 10.50 4.13 0.38
N GLU A 20 11.39 5.11 0.53
CA GLU A 20 11.25 6.42 -0.09
C GLU A 20 11.29 6.29 -1.62
N ILE A 21 10.34 6.95 -2.29
CA ILE A 21 10.34 7.07 -3.75
C ILE A 21 11.45 8.05 -4.14
N PRO A 22 12.28 7.76 -5.15
CA PRO A 22 13.29 8.71 -5.63
C PRO A 22 12.67 10.09 -5.90
N LYS A 23 13.30 11.17 -5.41
CA LYS A 23 12.72 12.54 -5.42
C LYS A 23 12.20 12.97 -6.79
N GLU A 24 12.89 12.59 -7.85
CA GLU A 24 12.53 12.87 -9.24
C GLU A 24 11.20 12.22 -9.67
N GLN A 25 10.85 11.10 -9.05
CA GLN A 25 9.65 10.31 -9.34
C GLN A 25 8.48 10.60 -8.38
N GLN A 26 8.75 11.20 -7.21
CA GLN A 26 7.72 11.51 -6.21
C GLN A 26 6.55 12.32 -6.79
N LYS A 27 6.83 13.25 -7.71
CA LYS A 27 5.80 14.03 -8.40
C LYS A 27 4.93 13.18 -9.32
N SER A 28 5.51 12.19 -10.01
CA SER A 28 4.77 11.30 -10.92
C SER A 28 3.83 10.38 -10.15
N TYR A 29 4.25 9.91 -8.98
CA TYR A 29 3.42 9.07 -8.10
C TYR A 29 2.52 9.89 -7.16
N ASN A 30 2.75 11.20 -7.07
CA ASN A 30 2.13 12.09 -6.08
C ASN A 30 2.21 11.52 -4.65
N ALA A 31 3.36 10.96 -4.31
CA ALA A 31 3.63 10.27 -3.05
C ALA A 31 5.14 10.35 -2.73
N THR A 32 5.49 10.29 -1.44
CA THR A 32 6.90 10.30 -1.01
C THR A 32 7.47 8.91 -0.75
N HIS A 33 6.62 7.92 -0.49
CA HIS A 33 7.03 6.54 -0.18
C HIS A 33 6.15 5.54 -0.92
N PHE A 34 6.70 4.37 -1.19
CA PHE A 34 5.94 3.23 -1.71
C PHE A 34 5.01 2.65 -0.64
N THR A 35 4.08 1.78 -1.02
CA THR A 35 3.26 1.01 -0.08
C THR A 35 3.80 -0.42 0.06
N ARG A 36 3.73 -0.97 1.27
CA ARG A 36 4.07 -2.36 1.59
C ARG A 36 2.87 -3.31 1.44
N LYS A 37 1.68 -2.80 1.07
CA LYS A 37 0.49 -3.64 0.86
C LYS A 37 0.74 -4.67 -0.24
N ILE A 38 0.31 -5.91 0.01
CA ILE A 38 0.32 -6.96 -1.00
C ILE A 38 -1.05 -6.98 -1.68
N GLY A 39 -1.07 -6.85 -3.01
CA GLY A 39 -2.28 -6.97 -3.81
C GLY A 39 -2.58 -8.43 -4.16
N ILE A 40 -3.69 -8.97 -3.65
CA ILE A 40 -4.14 -10.31 -3.99
C ILE A 40 -5.08 -10.21 -5.21
N THR A 41 -4.71 -10.87 -6.29
CA THR A 41 -5.43 -10.87 -7.58
C THR A 41 -5.77 -12.30 -8.03
N LYS A 42 -6.63 -12.41 -9.04
CA LYS A 42 -6.88 -13.64 -9.81
C LYS A 42 -6.69 -13.33 -11.29
N LEU A 43 -6.16 -14.29 -12.05
CA LEU A 43 -5.87 -14.10 -13.48
C LEU A 43 -7.12 -13.65 -14.26
N GLU A 44 -8.28 -14.19 -13.91
CA GLU A 44 -9.55 -13.89 -14.58
C GLU A 44 -10.08 -12.49 -14.25
N ALA A 45 -9.66 -11.91 -13.13
CA ALA A 45 -10.16 -10.62 -12.67
C ALA A 45 -9.33 -9.44 -13.18
N ASP A 46 -8.06 -9.67 -13.53
CA ASP A 46 -7.08 -8.66 -13.96
C ASP A 46 -7.06 -7.39 -13.09
N ARG A 47 -7.31 -7.58 -11.80
CA ARG A 47 -7.35 -6.50 -10.82
C ARG A 47 -7.12 -7.06 -9.42
N ILE A 48 -6.64 -6.18 -8.55
CA ILE A 48 -6.56 -6.47 -7.12
C ILE A 48 -7.99 -6.74 -6.62
N LEU A 49 -8.16 -7.75 -5.77
CA LEU A 49 -9.42 -8.12 -5.13
C LEU A 49 -9.39 -7.87 -3.62
N TYR A 50 -8.22 -8.12 -3.01
CA TYR A 50 -7.97 -7.89 -1.59
C TYR A 50 -6.60 -7.28 -1.40
N TRP A 51 -6.44 -6.55 -0.31
CA TRP A 51 -5.15 -6.18 0.22
C TRP A 51 -4.76 -7.13 1.34
N GLU A 52 -3.47 -7.44 1.46
CA GLU A 52 -2.90 -8.19 2.56
C GLU A 52 -1.78 -7.39 3.24
N CYS A 53 -1.71 -7.52 4.57
CA CYS A 53 -0.61 -6.97 5.36
C CYS A 53 0.57 -7.94 5.37
N PRO A 54 1.79 -7.49 5.01
CA PRO A 54 2.96 -8.37 4.99
C PRO A 54 3.42 -8.80 6.39
N ASP A 55 3.01 -8.09 7.44
CA ASP A 55 3.47 -8.36 8.82
C ASP A 55 2.52 -9.26 9.61
N CYS A 56 1.20 -9.19 9.37
CA CYS A 56 0.20 -10.00 10.10
C CYS A 56 -0.66 -10.91 9.22
N HIS A 57 -0.48 -10.88 7.90
CA HIS A 57 -1.15 -11.72 6.90
C HIS A 57 -2.68 -11.67 6.87
N ASN A 58 -3.30 -10.74 7.61
CA ASN A 58 -4.73 -10.49 7.47
C ASN A 58 -5.01 -9.77 6.15
N ASN A 59 -6.14 -10.12 5.54
CA ASN A 59 -6.62 -9.54 4.31
C ASN A 59 -7.87 -8.67 4.52
N TRP A 60 -8.06 -7.67 3.65
CA TRP A 60 -9.25 -6.83 3.63
C TRP A 60 -9.66 -6.50 2.19
N SER A 61 -10.96 -6.33 1.97
CA SER A 61 -11.51 -5.97 0.67
C SER A 61 -11.11 -4.55 0.26
N LEU A 62 -11.05 -4.32 -1.05
CA LEU A 62 -11.05 -2.96 -1.61
C LEU A 62 -12.32 -2.24 -1.15
N LYS A 63 -12.19 -0.96 -0.78
CA LYS A 63 -13.32 -0.08 -0.51
C LYS A 63 -13.98 0.37 -1.80
#